data_AF-A0A2K9LUL5-F1
#
_entry.id   AF-A0A2K9LUL5-F1
#
_cell.length_a   1.000
_cell.length_b   1.000
_cell.length_c   1.000
_cell.angle_alpha   90.00
_cell.angle_beta   90.00
_cell.angle_gamma   90.00
#
_symmetry.space_group_name_H-M   'P 1'
#
loop_
_entity.id
_entity.type
_entity.pdbx_description
1 polymer ?
#
loop_
_entity_poly.entity_id
_entity_poly.type
_entity_poly.pdbx_seq_one_letter_code
_entity_poly.pdbx_strand_id
1 'polypeptide(L)'
;MLEKFLNKNEKKLFSIKTLKKIKRQDFRSYLDMEETILESMKQQYELEKKYNNRVLENRIANQQHFVDTLNKYYNEVLLKRREVIKDETDYITEEFENMLKEFIKIQK
;
A
#
# COMPACT_ATOMS: atom_id res chain seq x y z
N MET A 1 12.62 0.85 -2.95
CA MET A 1 12.58 2.08 -3.79
C MET A 1 11.68 3.19 -3.20
N LEU A 2 10.54 2.87 -2.57
CA LEU A 2 9.70 3.83 -1.80
C LEU A 2 10.41 4.48 -0.60
N GLU A 3 11.34 3.77 0.04
CA GLU A 3 12.07 4.27 1.23
C GLU A 3 12.94 5.50 0.99
N LYS A 4 13.20 5.91 -0.26
CA LYS A 4 13.97 7.13 -0.55
C LYS A 4 13.15 8.41 -0.51
N PHE A 5 11.82 8.31 -0.66
CA PHE A 5 10.92 9.47 -0.79
C PHE A 5 10.09 9.76 0.46
N LEU A 6 9.98 8.81 1.37
CA LEU A 6 9.16 8.93 2.57
C LEU A 6 9.95 9.59 3.71
N ASN A 7 9.31 10.44 4.50
CA ASN A 7 9.90 10.99 5.72
C ASN A 7 10.05 9.91 6.81
N LYS A 8 10.73 10.21 7.92
CA LYS A 8 11.08 9.20 8.94
C LYS A 8 9.82 8.55 9.58
N ASN A 9 8.72 9.30 9.68
CA ASN A 9 7.45 8.83 10.22
C ASN A 9 6.68 8.00 9.18
N GLU A 10 6.63 8.45 7.93
CA GLU A 10 6.07 7.74 6.79
C GLU A 10 6.80 6.43 6.53
N LYS A 11 8.14 6.39 6.56
CA LYS A 11 8.90 5.13 6.45
C LYS A 11 8.54 4.13 7.53
N LYS A 12 8.17 4.61 8.73
CA LYS A 12 7.73 3.77 9.85
C LYS A 12 6.31 3.23 9.60
N LEU A 13 5.44 4.06 9.05
CA LEU A 13 4.07 3.70 8.63
C LEU A 13 4.07 2.73 7.44
N PHE A 14 4.99 2.93 6.50
CA PHE A 14 5.17 2.16 5.26
C PHE A 14 6.29 1.11 5.36
N SER A 15 6.72 0.74 6.56
CA SER A 15 7.65 -0.38 6.71
C SER A 15 6.98 -1.67 6.24
N ILE A 16 7.73 -2.62 5.67
CA ILE A 16 7.19 -3.91 5.22
C ILE A 16 6.39 -4.63 6.32
N LYS A 17 6.78 -4.44 7.60
CA LYS A 17 6.09 -5.00 8.76
C LYS A 17 4.75 -4.31 9.06
N THR A 18 4.67 -3.01 8.84
CA THR A 18 3.46 -2.19 9.08
C THR A 18 2.49 -2.29 7.90
N LEU A 19 2.99 -2.24 6.66
CA LEU A 19 2.24 -2.45 5.42
C LEU A 19 1.53 -3.81 5.35
N LYS A 20 2.14 -4.87 5.91
CA LYS A 20 1.49 -6.18 6.04
C LYS A 20 0.26 -6.16 6.99
N LYS A 21 0.20 -5.21 7.92
CA LYS A 21 -0.86 -5.08 8.93
C LYS A 21 -1.93 -4.03 8.60
N ILE A 22 -1.65 -3.10 7.68
CA ILE A 22 -2.64 -2.14 7.21
C ILE A 22 -3.74 -2.91 6.47
N LYS A 23 -5.00 -2.76 6.91
CA LYS A 23 -6.13 -3.36 6.20
C LYS A 23 -6.27 -2.67 4.86
N ARG A 24 -6.64 -3.40 3.81
CA ARG A 24 -6.82 -2.84 2.45
C ARG A 24 -7.81 -1.68 2.42
N GLN A 25 -8.82 -1.71 3.28
CA GLN A 25 -9.78 -0.61 3.45
C GLN A 25 -9.08 0.65 3.95
N ASP A 26 -8.27 0.55 5.00
CA ASP A 26 -7.52 1.68 5.56
C ASP A 26 -6.55 2.29 4.52
N PHE A 27 -5.88 1.44 3.71
CA PHE A 27 -5.03 1.93 2.62
C PHE A 27 -5.85 2.63 1.53
N ARG A 28 -7.02 2.08 1.16
CA ARG A 28 -7.88 2.69 0.15
C ARG A 28 -8.42 4.04 0.62
N SER A 29 -8.89 4.13 1.86
CA SER A 29 -9.34 5.39 2.44
C SER A 29 -8.22 6.43 2.51
N TYR A 30 -6.98 6.00 2.80
CA TYR A 30 -5.81 6.89 2.74
C TYR A 30 -5.54 7.38 1.31
N LEU A 31 -5.58 6.48 0.32
CA LEU A 31 -5.42 6.83 -1.10
C LEU A 31 -6.50 7.84 -1.55
N ASP A 32 -7.77 7.59 -1.22
CA ASP A 32 -8.89 8.47 -1.58
C ASP A 32 -8.72 9.87 -0.94
N MET A 33 -8.16 9.94 0.27
CA MET A 33 -7.82 11.21 0.92
C MET A 33 -6.72 11.98 0.15
N GLU A 34 -5.64 11.30 -0.22
CA GLU A 34 -4.53 11.91 -0.97
C GLU A 34 -4.95 12.38 -2.37
N GLU A 35 -5.85 11.64 -3.03
CA GLU A 35 -6.49 12.05 -4.29
C GLU A 35 -7.37 13.30 -4.12
N THR A 36 -8.12 13.39 -3.02
CA THR A 36 -8.93 14.57 -2.71
C THR A 36 -8.08 15.82 -2.50
N ILE A 37 -6.94 15.68 -1.81
CA ILE A 37 -5.97 16.77 -1.61
C ILE A 37 -5.42 17.25 -2.95
N LEU A 38 -5.04 16.32 -3.82
CA LEU A 38 -4.53 16.63 -5.15
C LEU A 38 -5.55 17.41 -5.98
N GLU A 39 -6.82 17.00 -5.99
CA GLU A 39 -7.85 17.72 -6.74
C GLU A 39 -8.15 19.10 -6.17
N SER A 40 -8.12 19.25 -4.85
CA SER A 40 -8.22 20.56 -4.21
C SER A 40 -7.09 21.49 -4.68
N MET A 41 -5.85 20.99 -4.75
CA MET A 41 -4.71 21.77 -5.23
C MET A 41 -4.84 22.16 -6.71
N LYS A 42 -5.33 21.26 -7.57
CA LYS A 42 -5.59 21.56 -8.98
C LYS A 42 -6.69 22.61 -9.14
N GLN A 43 -7.76 22.51 -8.36
CA GLN A 43 -8.83 23.51 -8.33
C GLN A 43 -8.31 24.89 -7.91
N GLN A 44 -7.49 24.94 -6.85
CA GLN A 44 -6.84 26.17 -6.42
C GLN A 44 -5.97 26.78 -7.53
N TYR A 45 -5.21 25.94 -8.24
CA TYR A 45 -4.36 26.40 -9.34
C TYR A 45 -5.16 26.98 -10.52
N GLU A 46 -6.28 26.36 -10.86
CA GLU A 46 -7.20 26.89 -11.88
C GLU A 46 -7.83 28.24 -11.49
N LEU A 47 -8.12 28.45 -10.20
CA LEU A 47 -8.59 29.75 -9.70
C LEU A 47 -7.47 30.82 -9.71
N GLU A 48 -6.23 30.41 -9.45
CA GLU A 48 -5.05 31.29 -9.38
C GLU A 48 -4.34 31.51 -10.73
N LYS A 49 -4.88 30.98 -11.84
CA LYS A 49 -4.25 30.95 -13.18
C LYS A 49 -3.72 32.31 -13.66
N LYS A 50 -4.31 33.41 -13.18
CA LYS A 50 -3.91 34.79 -13.46
C LYS A 50 -2.53 35.17 -12.90
N TYR A 51 -2.08 34.52 -11.82
CA TYR A 51 -0.86 34.87 -11.08
C TYR A 51 0.34 33.97 -11.37
N ASN A 52 0.18 32.98 -12.26
CA ASN A 52 1.24 32.07 -12.70
C ASN A 52 2.06 31.48 -11.53
N ASN A 53 1.36 30.86 -10.59
CA ASN A 53 1.93 30.36 -9.34
C ASN A 53 2.74 29.06 -9.54
N ARG A 54 4.02 29.23 -9.93
CA ARG A 54 4.97 28.12 -10.14
C ARG A 54 5.22 27.26 -8.90
N VAL A 55 5.04 27.81 -7.70
CA VAL A 55 5.21 27.04 -6.45
C VAL A 55 4.08 26.03 -6.32
N LEU A 56 2.83 26.46 -6.58
CA LEU A 56 1.67 25.58 -6.54
C LEU A 56 1.74 24.50 -7.64
N GLU A 57 2.19 24.86 -8.84
CA GLU A 57 2.41 23.92 -9.94
C GLU A 57 3.41 22.80 -9.56
N ASN A 58 4.55 23.17 -8.98
CA ASN A 58 5.53 22.20 -8.50
C ASN A 58 4.97 21.31 -7.37
N ARG A 59 4.16 21.87 -6.48
CA ARG A 59 3.49 21.08 -5.42
C ARG A 59 2.49 20.09 -6.00
N ILE A 60 1.71 20.49 -7.01
CA ILE A 60 0.78 19.61 -7.72
C ILE A 60 1.55 18.47 -8.39
N ALA A 61 2.65 18.76 -9.08
CA ALA A 61 3.46 17.75 -9.73
C ALA A 61 4.01 16.72 -8.73
N ASN A 62 4.51 17.18 -7.59
CA ASN A 62 5.00 16.31 -6.52
C ASN A 62 3.89 15.45 -5.91
N GLN A 63 2.72 16.04 -5.64
CA GLN A 63 1.57 15.33 -5.08
C GLN A 63 1.01 14.30 -6.07
N GLN A 64 0.93 14.65 -7.36
CA GLN A 64 0.53 13.74 -8.42
C GLN A 64 1.45 12.52 -8.48
N HIS A 65 2.77 12.74 -8.49
CA HIS A 65 3.75 11.64 -8.46
C HIS A 65 3.58 10.74 -7.22
N PHE A 66 3.27 11.33 -6.07
CA PHE A 66 3.03 10.59 -4.83
C PHE A 66 1.77 9.72 -4.93
N VAL A 67 0.65 10.29 -5.37
CA VAL A 67 -0.61 9.57 -5.60
C VAL A 67 -0.43 8.44 -6.61
N ASP A 68 0.27 8.68 -7.73
CA ASP A 68 0.55 7.67 -8.75
C ASP A 68 1.36 6.50 -8.17
N THR A 69 2.31 6.79 -7.29
CA THR A 69 3.11 5.78 -6.60
C THR A 69 2.26 4.95 -5.65
N LEU A 70 1.36 5.57 -4.89
CA LEU A 70 0.42 4.87 -4.00
C LEU A 70 -0.56 3.99 -4.79
N ASN A 71 -1.10 4.51 -5.89
CA ASN A 71 -1.98 3.77 -6.79
C ASN A 71 -1.27 2.55 -7.38
N LYS A 72 -0.03 2.71 -7.84
CA LYS A 72 0.80 1.60 -8.32
C LYS A 72 0.99 0.55 -7.23
N TYR A 73 1.31 0.96 -6.01
CA TYR A 73 1.47 0.03 -4.88
C TYR A 73 0.17 -0.71 -4.55
N TYR A 74 -0.97 -0.01 -4.53
CA TYR A 74 -2.28 -0.62 -4.29
C TYR A 74 -2.59 -1.71 -5.32
N ASN A 75 -2.41 -1.38 -6.60
CA ASN A 75 -2.73 -2.28 -7.71
C ASN A 75 -1.75 -3.45 -7.81
N GLU A 76 -0.44 -3.20 -7.70
CA GLU A 76 0.58 -4.23 -7.92
C GLU A 76 0.85 -5.09 -6.69
N VAL A 77 0.69 -4.57 -5.47
CA VAL A 77 1.12 -5.27 -4.25
C VAL A 77 -0.07 -5.68 -3.41
N LEU A 78 -1.02 -4.77 -3.16
CA LEU A 78 -2.15 -5.07 -2.30
C LEU A 78 -3.22 -5.90 -3.02
N LEU A 79 -3.57 -5.56 -4.26
CA LEU A 79 -4.55 -6.32 -5.05
C LEU A 79 -4.01 -7.67 -5.51
N LYS A 80 -2.80 -7.74 -6.10
CA LYS A 80 -2.21 -9.02 -6.57
C LYS A 80 -1.92 -10.04 -5.47
N ARG A 81 -1.77 -9.62 -4.21
CA ARG A 81 -1.69 -10.55 -3.06
C ARG A 81 -2.90 -11.47 -2.89
N ARG A 82 -3.99 -11.28 -3.66
CA ARG A 82 -5.16 -12.17 -3.68
C ARG A 82 -4.91 -13.48 -4.44
N GLU A 83 -3.91 -13.59 -5.30
CA GLU A 83 -3.68 -14.81 -6.10
C GLU A 83 -2.79 -15.83 -5.40
N VAL A 84 -2.91 -15.97 -4.07
CA VAL A 84 -2.59 -17.24 -3.42
C VAL A 84 -3.92 -17.80 -2.97
N ILE A 85 -4.65 -18.35 -3.94
CA ILE A 85 -5.65 -19.37 -3.64
C ILE A 85 -4.82 -20.51 -3.05
N LYS A 86 -4.98 -20.80 -1.75
CA LYS A 86 -4.41 -22.03 -1.19
C LYS A 86 -5.03 -23.17 -2.00
N ASP A 87 -4.24 -23.84 -2.83
CA ASP A 87 -4.71 -25.03 -3.53
C ASP A 87 -5.01 -26.14 -2.51
N GLU A 88 -5.86 -27.10 -2.87
CA GLU A 88 -6.18 -28.26 -2.02
C GLU A 88 -4.91 -28.97 -1.51
N THR A 89 -3.82 -28.92 -2.27
CA THR A 89 -2.50 -29.43 -1.89
C THR A 89 -1.90 -28.75 -0.65
N ASP A 90 -2.13 -27.45 -0.44
CA ASP A 90 -1.63 -26.74 0.75
C ASP A 90 -2.36 -27.20 2.01
N TYR A 91 -3.66 -27.51 1.91
CA TYR A 91 -4.45 -28.06 3.02
C TYR A 91 -4.02 -29.49 3.38
N ILE A 92 -3.81 -30.33 2.37
CA ILE A 92 -3.33 -31.71 2.57
C ILE A 92 -1.95 -31.70 3.24
N THR A 93 -1.06 -30.78 2.85
CA THR A 93 0.28 -30.66 3.42
C THR A 93 0.22 -30.23 4.89
N GLU A 94 -0.66 -29.28 5.23
CA GLU A 94 -0.85 -28.79 6.60
C GLU A 94 -1.45 -29.88 7.52
N GLU A 95 -2.39 -30.70 7.03
CA GLU A 95 -2.89 -31.88 7.75
C GLU A 95 -1.79 -32.95 7.97
N PHE A 96 -1.00 -33.23 6.93
CA PHE A 96 0.04 -34.25 7.01
C PHE A 96 1.15 -33.87 7.99
N GLU A 97 1.57 -32.60 8.01
CA GLU A 97 2.54 -32.09 8.98
C GLU A 97 2.02 -32.16 10.43
N ASN A 98 0.73 -31.91 10.64
CA ASN A 98 0.12 -32.02 11.97
C ASN A 98 0.04 -33.47 12.44
N MET A 99 -0.30 -34.42 11.56
CA MET A 99 -0.26 -35.85 11.88
C MET A 99 1.16 -36.33 12.22
N LEU A 100 2.17 -35.88 11.47
CA LEU A 100 3.57 -36.20 11.76
C LEU A 100 4.02 -35.66 13.11
N LYS A 101 3.60 -34.45 13.49
CA LYS A 101 3.91 -33.88 14.81
C LYS A 101 3.32 -34.70 15.95
N GLU A 102 2.08 -35.18 15.81
CA GLU A 102 1.48 -36.05 16.82
C GLU A 102 2.21 -37.38 16.94
N PHE A 103 2.59 -37.99 15.82
CA PHE A 103 3.38 -39.22 15.80
C PHE A 103 4.73 -39.07 16.51
N ILE A 104 5.46 -37.99 16.23
CA ILE A 104 6.75 -37.69 16.86
C ILE A 104 6.58 -37.45 18.37
N LYS A 105 5.45 -36.87 18.79
CA LYS A 105 5.13 -36.63 20.20
C LYS A 105 4.81 -37.93 20.96
N ILE A 106 4.22 -38.93 20.30
CA ILE A 106 3.91 -40.25 20.88
C ILE A 106 5.16 -41.14 20.97
N GLN A 107 6.15 -40.94 20.10
CA GLN A 107 7.40 -41.71 20.11
C GLN A 107 8.47 -41.21 21.09
N LYS A 108 8.26 -40.09 21.78
CA LYS A 108 9.13 -39.58 22.87
C LYS A 108 8.55 -39.95 24.23
#